data_AF-A0A1V5T7P6-F1
#
_entry.id   AF-A0A1V5T7P6-F1
#
_cell.length_a   1.000
_cell.length_b   1.000
_cell.length_c   1.000
_cell.angle_alpha   90.00
_cell.angle_beta   90.00
_cell.angle_gamma   90.00
#
_symmetry.space_group_name_H-M   'P 1'
#
loop_
_entity.id
_entity.type
_entity.pdbx_description
1 polymer ?
#
loop_
_entity_poly.entity_id
_entity_poly.type
_entity_poly.pdbx_seq_one_letter_code
_entity_poly.pdbx_strand_id
1 'polypeptide(L)' 'MSEGCVAASSSLSGAVRELDGDVGSHLVLREKLAPCADTYDLCIIDTSPSLNILVVNALVASRFAFIPLSSRYFSLQGLV' A
#
# COMPACT_ATOMS: atom_id res chain seq x y z
N MET A 1 8.19 -19.24 -3.00
CA MET A 1 7.33 -18.16 -3.51
C MET A 1 6.26 -18.85 -4.35
N SER A 2 4.98 -18.80 -3.96
CA SER A 2 3.93 -19.06 -4.95
C SER A 2 3.98 -17.91 -5.96
N GLU A 3 3.81 -18.19 -7.25
CA GLU A 3 4.09 -17.30 -8.40
C GLU A 3 3.23 -16.02 -8.49
N GLY A 4 2.92 -15.36 -7.38
CA GLY A 4 2.11 -14.14 -7.36
C GLY A 4 1.82 -13.57 -5.98
N CYS A 5 2.31 -14.18 -4.90
CA CYS A 5 2.11 -13.68 -3.54
C CYS A 5 3.43 -13.16 -2.96
N VAL A 6 3.45 -11.88 -2.60
CA VAL A 6 4.54 -11.25 -1.84
C VAL A 6 4.07 -11.08 -0.40
N ALA A 7 4.64 -11.87 0.51
CA ALA A 7 4.30 -11.79 1.93
C ALA A 7 4.95 -10.57 2.59
N ALA A 8 4.25 -9.99 3.57
CA ALA A 8 4.85 -9.00 4.46
C ALA A 8 6.02 -9.59 5.25
N SER A 9 6.97 -8.74 5.63
CA SER A 9 8.11 -9.13 6.46
C SER A 9 8.44 -8.04 7.48
N SER A 10 9.19 -8.40 8.52
CA SER A 10 9.67 -7.43 9.52
C SER A 10 10.54 -6.33 8.90
N SER A 11 11.19 -6.58 7.76
CA SER A 11 11.96 -5.57 7.03
C SER A 11 11.13 -4.36 6.60
N LEU A 12 9.80 -4.50 6.49
CA LEU A 12 8.91 -3.42 6.10
C LEU A 12 8.89 -2.27 7.11
N SER A 13 9.13 -2.53 8.41
CA SER A 13 9.26 -1.44 9.40
C SER A 13 10.50 -0.58 9.19
N GLY A 14 11.56 -1.15 8.60
CA GLY A 14 12.76 -0.41 8.20
C GLY A 14 12.48 0.46 6.97
N ALA A 15 11.76 -0.08 5.99
CA ALA A 15 11.38 0.64 4.77
C ALA A 15 10.57 1.91 5.05
N VAL A 16 9.70 1.91 6.09
CA VAL A 16 8.98 3.13 6.49
C VAL A 16 9.96 4.26 6.78
N ARG A 17 11.02 4.01 7.57
CA ARG A 17 12.00 5.03 7.94
C ARG A 17 12.87 5.48 6.77
N GLU A 18 13.15 4.57 5.84
CA GLU A 18 13.99 4.84 4.67
C GLU A 18 13.23 5.68 3.62
N LEU A 19 11.92 5.45 3.48
CA LEU A 19 11.06 6.18 2.56
C LEU A 19 10.58 7.52 3.13
N ASP A 20 10.56 7.68 4.46
CA ASP A 20 10.10 8.88 5.16
C ASP A 20 11.21 9.95 5.19
N GLY A 21 11.26 10.77 4.13
CA GLY A 21 12.19 11.91 4.04
C GLY A 21 12.71 12.19 2.63
N ASP A 22 12.64 11.20 1.74
CA ASP A 22 13.16 11.33 0.38
C ASP A 22 12.12 11.87 -0.61
N VAL A 23 12.58 12.71 -1.54
CA VAL A 23 11.74 13.26 -2.60
C VAL A 23 11.40 12.13 -3.58
N GLY A 24 10.10 11.91 -3.80
CA GLY A 24 9.62 10.88 -4.73
C GLY A 24 9.39 9.51 -4.09
N SER A 25 9.64 9.32 -2.80
CA SER A 25 9.42 8.04 -2.10
C SER A 25 8.01 7.50 -2.19
N HIS A 26 7.02 8.35 -2.45
CA HIS A 26 5.63 7.98 -2.67
C HIS A 26 5.38 7.22 -3.99
N LEU A 27 6.36 7.17 -4.91
CA LEU A 27 6.26 6.52 -6.22
C LEU A 27 6.88 5.12 -6.26
N VAL A 28 7.65 4.75 -5.23
CA VAL A 28 8.53 3.57 -5.23
C VAL A 28 7.74 2.30 -5.55
N LEU A 29 6.59 2.08 -4.91
CA LEU A 29 5.81 0.87 -5.14
C LEU A 29 5.28 0.81 -6.58
N ARG A 30 4.82 1.92 -7.15
CA ARG A 30 4.34 2.00 -8.54
C ARG A 30 5.44 1.64 -9.53
N GLU A 31 6.64 2.18 -9.33
CA GLU A 31 7.79 1.90 -10.18
C GLU A 31 8.24 0.45 -10.09
N LYS A 32 8.20 -0.14 -8.88
CA LYS A 32 8.54 -1.55 -8.67
C LYS A 32 7.52 -2.52 -9.24
N LEU A 33 6.24 -2.14 -9.32
CA LEU A 33 5.17 -2.97 -9.90
C LEU A 33 5.05 -2.81 -11.43
N ALA A 34 5.59 -1.75 -12.02
CA ALA A 34 5.49 -1.51 -13.47
C ALA A 34 5.98 -2.70 -14.34
N PRO A 35 7.09 -3.40 -14.00
CA PRO A 35 7.55 -4.53 -14.81
C PRO A 35 6.63 -5.76 -14.79
N CYS A 36 5.76 -5.91 -13.78
CA CYS A 36 4.85 -7.04 -13.66
C CYS A 36 3.38 -6.66 -13.96
N ALA A 37 3.13 -5.44 -14.43
CA ALA A 37 1.77 -4.95 -14.69
C ALA A 37 1.04 -5.79 -15.76
N ASP A 38 1.76 -6.28 -16.76
CA ASP A 38 1.18 -7.10 -17.84
C ASP A 38 1.17 -8.61 -17.51
N THR A 39 1.66 -9.00 -16.32
CA THR A 39 1.76 -10.41 -15.90
C THR A 39 0.52 -10.87 -15.12
N TYR A 40 -0.23 -9.94 -14.52
CA TYR A 40 -1.39 -10.24 -13.70
C TYR A 40 -2.57 -9.35 -14.07
N ASP A 41 -3.76 -9.94 -14.20
CA ASP A 41 -4.98 -9.17 -14.46
C ASP A 41 -5.37 -8.26 -13.28
N LEU A 42 -4.97 -8.64 -12.06
CA LEU A 42 -5.30 -7.95 -10.82
C LEU A 42 -4.13 -7.96 -9.84
N CYS A 43 -3.85 -6.80 -9.24
CA CYS A 43 -2.95 -6.65 -8.11
C CYS A 43 -3.76 -6.19 -6.89
N ILE A 44 -3.72 -6.94 -5.80
CA ILE A 44 -4.34 -6.57 -4.52
C ILE A 44 -3.22 -6.14 -3.58
N ILE A 45 -3.33 -4.91 -3.08
CA ILE A 45 -2.39 -4.35 -2.10
C ILE A 45 -3.13 -4.23 -0.77
N ASP A 46 -2.75 -5.07 0.19
CA ASP A 46 -3.25 -4.99 1.56
C ASP A 46 -2.34 -4.10 2.39
N THR A 47 -2.91 -3.09 3.05
CA THR A 47 -2.17 -2.09 3.81
C THR A 47 -2.59 -2.06 5.27
N SER A 48 -1.67 -1.71 6.16
CA SER A 48 -2.04 -1.45 7.56
C SER A 48 -3.03 -0.27 7.66
N PRO A 49 -3.85 -0.21 8.73
CA PRO A 49 -4.79 0.91 8.93
C PRO A 49 -4.10 2.24 9.30
N SER A 50 -2.78 2.22 9.54
CA SER A 50 -2.00 3.40 9.93
C SER A 50 -1.59 4.20 8.71
N LEU A 51 -2.07 5.44 8.58
CA LEU A 51 -1.66 6.32 7.49
C LEU A 51 -0.17 6.67 7.60
N ASN A 52 0.64 6.07 6.73
CA ASN A 52 2.08 6.27 6.63
C ASN A 52 2.53 6.21 5.15
N ILE A 53 3.84 6.35 4.91
CA ILE A 53 4.39 6.36 3.54
C ILE A 53 4.10 5.08 2.73
N LEU A 54 3.88 3.93 3.37
CA LEU A 54 3.50 2.69 2.68
C LEU A 54 2.05 2.74 2.19
N VAL A 55 1.13 3.26 3.01
CA VAL A 55 -0.26 3.50 2.60
C VAL A 55 -0.31 4.51 1.45
N VAL A 56 0.51 5.56 1.50
CA VAL A 56 0.62 6.53 0.40
C VAL A 56 1.12 5.85 -0.87
N ASN A 57 2.18 5.04 -0.79
CA ASN A 57 2.69 4.27 -1.93
C ASN A 57 1.64 3.33 -2.52
N ALA A 58 0.88 2.63 -1.67
CA ALA A 58 -0.21 1.77 -2.11
C ALA A 58 -1.29 2.55 -2.86
N LEU A 59 -1.70 3.70 -2.34
CA LEU A 59 -2.68 4.58 -3.00
C LEU A 59 -2.17 5.13 -4.33
N VAL A 60 -0.90 5.52 -4.41
CA VAL A 60 -0.29 6.02 -5.65
C VAL A 60 -0.13 4.93 -6.71
N ALA A 61 0.14 3.69 -6.30
CA ALA A 61 0.25 2.54 -7.20
C ALA A 61 -1.12 1.99 -7.63
N SER A 62 -2.18 2.25 -6.86
CA SER A 62 -3.51 1.68 -7.09
C SER A 62 -4.33 2.47 -8.10
N ARG A 63 -5.04 1.76 -8.99
CA ARG A 63 -6.07 2.35 -9.86
C ARG A 63 -7.39 2.56 -9.14
N PHE A 64 -7.72 1.69 -8.19
CA PHE A 64 -8.92 1.74 -7.38
C PHE A 64 -8.55 1.52 -5.92
N ALA A 65 -9.20 2.23 -5.00
CA ALA A 65 -9.03 2.06 -3.57
C ALA A 65 -10.35 1.60 -2.95
N PHE A 66 -10.30 0.51 -2.18
CA PHE A 66 -11.44 0.02 -1.41
C PHE A 66 -11.27 0.46 0.05
N ILE A 67 -12.17 1.31 0.54
CA ILE A 67 -12.13 1.83 1.91
C ILE A 67 -13.25 1.15 2.70
N PRO A 68 -12.96 0.07 3.45
CA PRO A 68 -13.98 -0.59 4.28
C PRO A 68 -14.36 0.35 5.43
N LEU A 69 -15.64 0.70 5.53
CA LEU A 69 -16.19 1.51 6.62
C LEU A 69 -17.11 0.66 7.49
N SER A 70 -17.02 0.84 8.82
CA SER A 70 -17.99 0.26 9.75
C SER A 70 -19.25 1.14 9.83
N SER A 71 -20.41 0.55 10.14
CA SER A 71 -21.67 1.31 10.29
C SER A 71 -21.81 2.03 11.64
N ARG A 72 -20.74 2.07 12.46
CA ARG A 72 -20.74 2.76 13.75
C ARG A 72 -20.60 4.26 13.54
N TYR A 73 -21.18 5.02 14.47
CA TYR A 73 -21.30 6.48 14.39
C TYR A 73 -19.97 7.23 14.10
N PHE A 74 -18.85 6.77 14.67
CA PHE A 74 -17.54 7.40 14.49
C PHE A 74 -16.79 7.00 13.20
N SER A 75 -17.27 5.99 12.47
CA SER A 75 -16.62 5.52 11.24
C SER A 75 -16.68 6.54 10.10
N LEU A 76 -17.67 7.46 10.12
CA LEU A 76 -17.76 8.57 9.16
C LEU A 76 -16.72 9.68 9.42
N GLN A 77 -16.12 9.71 10.62
CA GLN A 77 -15.14 10.73 11.01
C GLN A 77 -13.69 10.24 10.79
N GLY A 78 -13.49 9.06 10.21
CA GLY A 78 -12.16 8.47 10.02
C GLY A 78 -11.49 8.01 11.32
N LEU A 79 -12.26 7.93 12.41
CA LEU A 79 -11.81 7.42 13.70
C LEU A 79 -12.12 5.92 13.74
N VAL A 80 -11.05 5.12 13.77
CA VAL A 80 -11.07 3.67 14.03
C VAL A 80 -10.78 3.38 15.48
#